data_AF-A0AAD3M706-F1
#
_entry.id   AF-A0AAD3M706-F1
#
_cell.length_a   1.000
_cell.length_b   1.000
_cell.length_c   1.000
_cell.angle_alpha   90.00
_cell.angle_beta   90.00
_cell.angle_gamma   90.00
#
_symmetry.space_group_name_H-M   'P 1'
#
loop_
_entity.id
_entity.type
_entity.pdbx_description
1 polymer ?
#
loop_
_entity_poly.entity_id
_entity_poly.type
_entity_poly.pdbx_seq_one_letter_code
_entity_poly.pdbx_strand_id
1 'polypeptide(L)'
;MCYDWFKCAINSFFKASVHEAAVVVLETVPSAYNFVSVRISSLYNSALFFVFGFSDRVVHLNVVCLIQLASAVITRFALITYHRESLRDLRLPWQLNSCGKSGWRLVKMVRAGSILKLAAFIFAFFLAVFLAFQLLEINLDFKLGSMISKSMTANEGSTKPVRHKCGLSKSCPLGHFAFKMASGAASVVGPRICLEDKLLMSSVKNNVGRGINIALVNGRTGDIIKTDFFDMWAGDVAPLIKFLKEVEDGTIVMMASFDDPATKLNDEARKLIADMGSSVITNLGFRDNWIFVGGKGIKTKSPFEQHIKNSADTNKFEGWPEVLEMEGCIPQRQD
;
A
#
# COMPACT_ATOMS: atom_id res chain seq x y z
N MET A 1 -25.22 24.82 13.88
CA MET A 1 -24.99 25.42 15.21
C MET A 1 -24.71 24.37 16.32
N CYS A 2 -23.93 23.31 16.06
CA CYS A 2 -23.44 22.39 17.11
C CYS A 2 -21.95 22.05 16.99
N TYR A 3 -21.22 22.64 16.02
CA TYR A 3 -19.81 22.32 15.77
C TYR A 3 -18.83 23.29 16.44
N ASP A 4 -19.24 24.52 16.73
CA ASP A 4 -18.34 25.53 17.32
C ASP A 4 -18.26 25.49 18.85
N TRP A 5 -19.26 24.90 19.52
CA TRP A 5 -19.23 24.74 20.99
C TRP A 5 -18.27 23.63 21.42
N PHE A 6 -18.16 22.55 20.62
CA PHE A 6 -17.31 21.39 20.93
C PHE A 6 -15.82 21.69 20.69
N LYS A 7 -15.49 22.46 19.65
CA LYS A 7 -14.11 22.94 19.42
C LYS A 7 -13.65 23.92 20.50
N CYS A 8 -14.52 24.78 21.00
CA CYS A 8 -14.17 25.73 22.07
C CYS A 8 -13.96 25.03 23.42
N ALA A 9 -14.74 24.00 23.73
CA ALA A 9 -14.58 23.19 24.94
C ALA A 9 -13.29 22.36 24.95
N ILE A 10 -12.90 21.74 23.82
CA ILE A 10 -11.68 20.93 23.72
C ILE A 10 -10.42 21.81 23.79
N ASN A 11 -10.42 22.98 23.14
CA ASN A 11 -9.25 23.86 23.13
C ASN A 11 -9.02 24.53 24.50
N SER A 12 -10.09 24.80 25.25
CA SER A 12 -10.01 25.32 26.63
C SER A 12 -9.50 24.26 27.62
N PHE A 13 -9.90 22.99 27.43
CA PHE A 13 -9.43 21.86 28.26
C PHE A 13 -7.94 21.52 28.00
N PHE A 14 -7.48 21.65 26.75
CA PHE A 14 -6.07 21.49 26.38
C PHE A 14 -5.18 22.62 26.91
N LYS A 15 -5.65 23.88 26.86
CA LYS A 15 -4.88 25.04 27.36
C LYS A 15 -4.71 25.02 28.89
N ALA A 16 -5.70 24.49 29.63
CA ALA A 16 -5.60 24.30 31.07
C ALA A 16 -4.68 23.13 31.47
N SER A 17 -4.72 22.00 30.74
CA SER A 17 -3.88 20.83 31.05
C SER A 17 -2.40 21.00 30.72
N VAL A 18 -2.05 21.85 29.75
CA VAL A 18 -0.64 22.10 29.38
C VAL A 18 0.04 23.09 30.33
N HIS A 19 -0.72 23.98 31.00
CA HIS A 19 -0.16 24.95 31.93
C HIS A 19 0.11 24.39 33.33
N GLU A 20 -0.60 23.35 33.78
CA GLU A 20 -0.32 22.69 35.07
C GLU A 20 0.75 21.59 34.98
N ALA A 21 1.04 21.07 33.78
CA ALA A 21 2.12 20.09 33.59
C ALA A 21 3.53 20.70 33.54
N ALA A 22 3.65 22.02 33.33
CA ALA A 22 4.94 22.70 33.16
C ALA A 22 5.61 23.15 34.47
N VAL A 23 4.93 23.06 35.62
CA VAL A 23 5.46 23.63 36.89
C VAL A 23 6.00 22.56 37.86
N VAL A 24 5.87 21.26 37.58
CA VAL A 24 6.27 20.21 38.55
C VAL A 24 7.08 19.08 37.94
N VAL A 25 8.03 19.35 37.02
CA VAL A 25 9.18 18.44 36.79
C VAL A 25 10.38 19.22 36.24
N LEU A 26 10.96 20.09 37.05
CA LEU A 26 12.34 20.54 36.88
C LEU A 26 13.03 20.34 38.22
N GLU A 27 13.56 19.14 38.45
CA GLU A 27 14.86 18.90 39.06
C GLU A 27 15.07 17.40 39.30
N THR A 28 16.26 16.94 38.91
CA THR A 28 16.91 15.65 39.21
C THR A 28 16.70 14.45 38.24
N VAL A 29 17.78 14.25 37.45
CA VAL A 29 18.28 13.00 36.79
C VAL A 29 17.85 12.71 35.32
N PRO A 30 18.65 13.08 34.29
CA PRO A 30 18.26 13.02 32.87
C PRO A 30 18.63 11.76 32.05
N SER A 31 19.17 10.67 32.62
CA SER A 31 19.95 9.72 31.79
C SER A 31 19.30 8.37 31.41
N ALA A 32 18.06 8.06 31.80
CA ALA A 32 17.47 6.73 31.50
C ALA A 32 16.23 6.76 30.58
N TYR A 33 15.65 7.92 30.31
CA TYR A 33 14.40 8.04 29.53
C TYR A 33 14.60 8.02 28.00
N ASN A 34 15.76 8.47 27.52
CA ASN A 34 16.00 8.59 26.07
C ASN A 34 16.27 7.25 25.37
N PHE A 35 16.61 6.18 26.09
CA PHE A 35 16.92 4.88 25.47
C PHE A 35 15.70 3.98 25.26
N VAL A 36 14.67 4.12 26.11
CA VAL A 36 13.44 3.29 26.04
C VAL A 36 12.39 3.91 25.10
N SER A 37 12.28 5.25 25.06
CA SER A 37 11.32 5.95 24.20
C SER A 37 11.64 5.82 22.70
N VAL A 38 12.94 5.79 22.34
CA VAL A 38 13.36 5.72 20.93
C VAL A 38 13.19 4.32 20.34
N ARG A 39 13.40 3.23 21.11
CA ARG A 39 13.21 1.86 20.61
C ARG A 39 11.75 1.45 20.47
N ILE A 40 10.87 1.91 21.36
CA ILE A 40 9.43 1.59 21.29
C ILE A 40 8.77 2.31 20.11
N SER A 41 9.14 3.57 19.87
CA SER A 41 8.62 4.37 18.74
C SER A 41 9.07 3.81 17.38
N SER A 42 10.30 3.28 17.29
CA SER A 42 10.82 2.67 16.06
C SER A 42 10.17 1.32 15.74
N LEU A 43 9.84 0.50 16.74
CA LEU A 43 9.13 -0.77 16.54
C LEU A 43 7.64 -0.55 16.19
N TYR A 44 7.03 0.53 16.70
CA TYR A 44 5.64 0.89 16.43
C TYR A 44 5.41 1.36 14.98
N ASN A 45 6.32 2.17 14.43
CA ASN A 45 6.21 2.64 13.05
C ASN A 45 6.43 1.52 12.02
N SER A 46 7.25 0.51 12.33
CA SER A 46 7.44 -0.66 11.46
C SER A 46 6.24 -1.61 11.46
N ALA A 47 5.52 -1.74 12.59
CA ALA A 47 4.33 -2.58 12.69
C ALA A 47 3.08 -1.93 12.06
N LEU A 48 2.97 -0.59 12.11
CA LEU A 48 1.83 0.13 11.54
C LEU A 48 1.84 0.12 10.00
N PHE A 49 3.01 0.11 9.37
CA PHE A 49 3.16 0.08 7.91
C PHE A 49 2.90 -1.30 7.28
N PHE A 50 3.06 -2.39 8.05
CA PHE A 50 2.93 -3.75 7.52
C PHE A 50 1.48 -4.26 7.51
N VAL A 51 0.57 -3.65 8.27
CA VAL A 51 -0.79 -4.17 8.47
C VAL A 51 -1.86 -3.40 7.69
N PHE A 52 -1.65 -2.13 7.36
CA PHE A 52 -2.69 -1.28 6.77
C PHE A 52 -2.27 -0.64 5.45
N GLY A 53 -2.04 -1.49 4.45
CA GLY A 53 -2.08 -1.09 3.04
C GLY A 53 -3.49 -1.32 2.50
N PHE A 54 -4.21 -0.23 2.23
CA PHE A 54 -5.54 -0.07 1.60
C PHE A 54 -6.78 0.20 2.49
N SER A 55 -7.32 1.41 2.26
CA SER A 55 -8.73 1.84 2.30
C SER A 55 -9.36 2.46 3.56
N ASP A 56 -9.99 3.62 3.31
CA ASP A 56 -10.93 4.45 4.09
C ASP A 56 -10.46 5.31 5.28
N ARG A 57 -10.41 6.63 5.03
CA ARG A 57 -10.02 7.71 5.97
C ARG A 57 -10.92 7.86 7.21
N VAL A 58 -12.11 7.24 7.25
CA VAL A 58 -13.05 7.37 8.37
C VAL A 58 -12.77 6.35 9.48
N VAL A 59 -12.26 5.17 9.12
CA VAL A 59 -11.88 4.12 10.10
C VAL A 59 -10.56 4.46 10.80
N HIS A 60 -9.65 5.12 10.08
CA HIS A 60 -8.35 5.55 10.59
C HIS A 60 -8.43 6.47 11.83
N LEU A 61 -9.39 7.40 11.87
CA LEU A 61 -9.47 8.39 12.97
C LEU A 61 -9.97 7.77 14.28
N ASN A 62 -10.93 6.85 14.20
CA ASN A 62 -11.53 6.21 15.38
C ASN A 62 -10.57 5.18 16.01
N VAL A 63 -9.84 4.41 15.18
CA VAL A 63 -8.87 3.42 15.66
C VAL A 63 -7.63 4.08 16.26
N VAL A 64 -7.11 5.14 15.64
CA VAL A 64 -5.97 5.90 16.19
C VAL A 64 -6.35 6.58 17.51
N CYS A 65 -7.56 7.12 17.64
CA CYS A 65 -8.04 7.75 18.87
C CYS A 65 -8.22 6.72 20.01
N LEU A 66 -8.78 5.53 19.71
CA LEU A 66 -8.90 4.41 20.66
C LEU A 66 -7.54 3.89 21.12
N ILE A 67 -6.57 3.78 20.22
CA ILE A 67 -5.20 3.33 20.54
C ILE A 67 -4.48 4.38 21.40
N GLN A 68 -4.63 5.68 21.09
CA GLN A 68 -4.04 6.75 21.90
C GLN A 68 -4.66 6.82 23.31
N LEU A 69 -5.98 6.68 23.43
CA LEU A 69 -6.67 6.58 24.72
C LEU A 69 -6.23 5.35 25.52
N ALA A 70 -6.10 4.19 24.86
CA ALA A 70 -5.58 2.99 25.51
C ALA A 70 -4.13 3.17 26.00
N SER A 71 -3.26 3.81 25.20
CA SER A 71 -1.88 4.10 25.60
C SER A 71 -1.81 5.06 26.79
N ALA A 72 -2.68 6.08 26.84
CA ALA A 72 -2.73 7.04 27.94
C ALA A 72 -3.24 6.41 29.24
N VAL A 73 -4.23 5.50 29.15
CA VAL A 73 -4.75 4.75 30.29
C VAL A 73 -3.70 3.77 30.83
N ILE A 74 -3.01 3.05 29.95
CA ILE A 74 -1.94 2.11 30.34
C ILE A 74 -0.76 2.85 30.98
N THR A 75 -0.37 4.00 30.43
CA THR A 75 0.73 4.81 30.98
C THR A 75 0.38 5.39 32.36
N ARG A 76 -0.87 5.86 32.55
CA ARG A 76 -1.36 6.28 33.88
C ARG A 76 -1.43 5.12 34.87
N PHE A 77 -1.86 3.94 34.45
CA PHE A 77 -1.90 2.75 35.32
C PHE A 77 -0.50 2.30 35.73
N ALA A 78 0.46 2.31 34.81
CA ALA A 78 1.86 1.98 35.07
C ALA A 78 2.51 2.95 36.07
N LEU A 79 2.23 4.26 35.97
CA LEU A 79 2.69 5.27 36.92
C LEU A 79 2.11 5.04 38.33
N ILE A 80 0.82 4.70 38.43
CA ILE A 80 0.15 4.44 39.71
C ILE A 80 0.73 3.18 40.40
N THR A 81 1.07 2.14 39.63
CA THR A 81 1.71 0.93 40.18
C THR A 81 3.16 1.17 40.59
N TYR A 82 3.93 1.95 39.82
CA TYR A 82 5.32 2.28 40.15
C TYR A 82 5.43 3.14 41.41
N HIS A 83 4.51 4.08 41.62
CA HIS A 83 4.47 4.91 42.83
C HIS A 83 4.08 4.11 44.10
N ARG A 84 3.47 2.92 43.95
CA ARG A 84 3.09 2.03 45.06
C ARG A 84 4.21 1.11 45.52
N GLU A 85 5.22 0.86 44.68
CA GLU A 85 6.41 0.07 45.04
C GLU A 85 7.50 0.92 45.70
N SER A 86 7.64 2.19 45.31
CA SER A 86 8.61 3.13 45.92
C SER A 86 8.31 3.49 47.39
N LEU A 87 7.08 3.28 47.87
CA LEU A 87 6.68 3.57 49.27
C LEU A 87 6.85 2.38 50.24
N ARG A 88 7.41 1.23 49.80
CA ARG A 88 7.64 0.06 50.67
C ARG A 88 9.06 -0.06 51.25
N ASP A 89 10.01 0.77 50.82
CA ASP A 89 11.44 0.65 51.20
C ASP A 89 11.99 1.76 52.12
N LEU A 90 11.14 2.54 52.78
CA LEU A 90 11.57 3.47 53.85
C LEU A 90 11.22 2.91 55.23
N ARG A 91 12.15 2.14 55.80
CA ARG A 91 12.15 1.70 57.20
C ARG A 91 13.16 2.56 57.97
N LEU A 92 12.75 3.02 59.16
CA LEU A 92 13.49 3.54 60.35
C LEU A 92 12.90 4.89 60.87
N PRO A 93 13.11 5.30 62.14
CA PRO A 93 12.48 4.74 63.34
C PRO A 93 12.04 5.84 64.33
N TRP A 94 10.79 5.94 64.79
CA TRP A 94 10.48 6.84 65.92
C TRP A 94 9.44 6.30 66.90
N GLN A 95 9.77 6.52 68.17
CA GLN A 95 9.04 6.16 69.37
C GLN A 95 7.65 6.80 69.45
N LEU A 96 6.77 6.08 70.16
CA LEU A 96 5.47 6.54 70.63
C LEU A 96 5.57 7.82 71.48
N ASN A 97 4.61 8.72 71.33
CA ASN A 97 3.85 9.22 72.47
C ASN A 97 2.43 9.64 72.06
N SER A 98 1.50 9.32 72.96
CA SER A 98 0.05 9.35 72.89
C SER A 98 -0.59 10.76 72.92
N CYS A 99 -1.69 10.94 72.18
CA CYS A 99 -3.00 11.54 72.56
C CYS A 99 -3.80 11.72 71.25
N GLY A 100 -5.09 11.47 71.06
CA GLY A 100 -6.23 11.22 71.91
C GLY A 100 -7.43 10.93 70.97
N LYS A 101 -8.41 10.16 71.47
CA LYS A 101 -9.53 9.60 70.70
C LYS A 101 -10.57 10.67 70.33
N SER A 102 -11.04 10.67 69.07
CA SER A 102 -12.47 10.78 68.73
C SER A 102 -12.74 10.60 67.23
N GLY A 103 -13.63 9.69 66.88
CA GLY A 103 -14.36 9.73 65.60
C GLY A 103 -13.99 8.69 64.53
N TRP A 104 -14.11 7.40 64.84
CA TRP A 104 -14.17 6.37 63.79
C TRP A 104 -15.49 6.48 63.03
N ARG A 105 -15.48 7.13 61.85
CA ARG A 105 -16.52 6.94 60.83
C ARG A 105 -15.97 5.93 59.82
N LEU A 106 -16.49 4.70 59.88
CA LEU A 106 -16.18 3.60 58.95
C LEU A 106 -16.44 4.06 57.50
N VAL A 107 -15.40 4.40 56.75
CA VAL A 107 -15.44 4.26 55.29
C VAL A 107 -15.05 2.83 55.01
N LYS A 108 -16.04 1.97 54.75
CA LYS A 108 -15.82 0.59 54.30
C LYS A 108 -14.88 0.63 53.10
N MET A 109 -13.69 0.03 53.23
CA MET A 109 -12.85 -0.31 52.10
C MET A 109 -13.70 -1.10 51.10
N VAL A 110 -13.97 -0.54 49.92
CA VAL A 110 -14.45 -1.34 48.79
C VAL A 110 -13.32 -2.31 48.46
N ARG A 111 -13.56 -3.59 48.79
CA ARG A 111 -12.64 -4.72 48.58
C ARG A 111 -12.02 -4.61 47.18
N ALA A 112 -10.70 -4.48 47.09
CA ALA A 112 -9.97 -4.39 45.81
C ALA A 112 -10.27 -5.55 44.84
N GLY A 113 -10.74 -6.70 45.36
CA GLY A 113 -11.21 -7.83 44.55
C GLY A 113 -12.50 -7.56 43.76
N SER A 114 -13.34 -6.60 44.17
CA SER A 114 -14.57 -6.27 43.45
C SER A 114 -14.31 -5.37 42.24
N ILE A 115 -13.32 -4.48 42.32
CA ILE A 115 -12.92 -3.58 41.23
C ILE A 115 -12.18 -4.36 40.14
N LEU A 116 -11.32 -5.32 40.53
CA LEU A 116 -10.63 -6.19 39.56
C LEU A 116 -11.61 -7.07 38.78
N LYS A 117 -12.65 -7.58 39.46
CA LYS A 117 -13.73 -8.33 38.81
C LYS A 117 -14.50 -7.45 37.84
N LEU A 118 -14.84 -6.22 38.24
CA LEU A 118 -15.52 -5.26 37.35
C LEU A 118 -14.67 -4.95 36.10
N ALA A 119 -13.37 -4.71 36.27
CA ALA A 119 -12.45 -4.48 35.17
C ALA A 119 -12.33 -5.69 34.23
N ALA A 120 -12.27 -6.90 34.78
CA ALA A 120 -12.26 -8.13 33.99
C ALA A 120 -13.57 -8.34 33.22
N PHE A 121 -14.72 -8.03 33.82
CA PHE A 121 -16.02 -8.08 33.13
C PHE A 121 -16.11 -7.05 32.01
N ILE A 122 -15.63 -5.83 32.23
CA ILE A 122 -15.61 -4.77 31.22
C ILE A 122 -14.70 -5.19 30.05
N PHE A 123 -13.51 -5.73 30.34
CA PHE A 123 -12.60 -6.22 29.32
C PHE A 123 -13.19 -7.39 28.51
N ALA A 124 -13.79 -8.38 29.19
CA ALA A 124 -14.44 -9.50 28.53
C ALA A 124 -15.63 -9.05 27.66
N PHE A 125 -16.38 -8.06 28.11
CA PHE A 125 -17.48 -7.47 27.34
C PHE A 125 -16.97 -6.78 26.06
N PHE A 126 -15.93 -5.95 26.16
CA PHE A 126 -15.34 -5.31 24.98
C PHE A 126 -14.72 -6.33 24.01
N LEU A 127 -14.07 -7.38 24.52
CA LEU A 127 -13.55 -8.46 23.69
C LEU A 127 -14.67 -9.21 22.95
N ALA A 128 -15.78 -9.50 23.64
CA ALA A 128 -16.92 -10.17 23.04
C ALA A 128 -17.60 -9.29 21.97
N VAL A 129 -17.74 -7.99 22.22
CA VAL A 129 -18.27 -7.04 21.24
C VAL A 129 -17.34 -6.92 20.02
N PHE A 130 -16.03 -6.84 20.24
CA PHE A 130 -15.04 -6.80 19.15
C PHE A 130 -15.09 -8.08 18.28
N LEU A 131 -15.15 -9.26 18.91
CA LEU A 131 -15.29 -10.53 18.19
C LEU A 131 -16.63 -10.63 17.45
N ALA A 132 -17.72 -10.09 18.03
CA ALA A 132 -19.02 -10.03 17.37
C ALA A 132 -19.00 -9.10 16.14
N PHE A 133 -18.30 -7.96 16.20
CA PHE A 133 -18.12 -7.08 15.05
C PHE A 133 -17.28 -7.75 13.95
N GLN A 134 -16.17 -8.41 14.30
CA GLN A 134 -15.36 -9.17 13.33
C GLN A 134 -16.19 -10.30 12.67
N LEU A 135 -17.02 -11.00 13.44
CA LEU A 135 -17.94 -12.03 12.91
C LEU A 135 -19.06 -11.45 12.05
N LEU A 136 -19.53 -10.24 12.35
CA LEU A 136 -20.54 -9.54 11.56
C LEU A 136 -19.97 -9.09 10.21
N GLU A 137 -18.73 -8.60 10.19
CA GLU A 137 -18.04 -8.16 8.97
C GLU A 137 -17.80 -9.34 8.01
N ILE A 138 -17.33 -10.50 8.52
CA ILE A 138 -17.19 -11.73 7.73
C ILE A 138 -18.54 -12.24 7.21
N ASN A 139 -19.59 -12.21 8.03
CA ASN A 139 -20.93 -12.66 7.60
C ASN A 139 -21.57 -11.69 6.60
N LEU A 140 -21.33 -10.38 6.71
CA LEU A 140 -21.83 -9.39 5.77
C LEU A 140 -21.14 -9.51 4.41
N ASP A 141 -19.82 -9.73 4.36
CA ASP A 141 -19.11 -10.01 3.11
C ASP A 141 -19.61 -11.30 2.44
N PHE A 142 -19.82 -12.37 3.21
CA PHE A 142 -20.37 -13.62 2.69
C PHE A 142 -21.83 -13.52 2.25
N LYS A 143 -22.71 -12.83 3.00
CA LYS A 143 -24.11 -12.61 2.61
C LYS A 143 -24.25 -11.62 1.47
N LEU A 144 -23.41 -10.59 1.38
CA LEU A 144 -23.41 -9.65 0.26
C LEU A 144 -22.91 -10.35 -1.01
N GLY A 145 -21.85 -11.16 -0.92
CA GLY A 145 -21.41 -12.03 -2.01
C GLY A 145 -22.48 -13.04 -2.47
N SER A 146 -23.21 -13.65 -1.52
CA SER A 146 -24.28 -14.60 -1.84
C SER A 146 -25.60 -13.93 -2.29
N MET A 147 -25.90 -12.70 -1.87
CA MET A 147 -27.09 -11.95 -2.30
C MET A 147 -26.90 -11.26 -3.65
N ILE A 148 -25.69 -10.75 -3.95
CA ILE A 148 -25.33 -10.29 -5.31
C ILE A 148 -25.42 -11.46 -6.30
N SER A 149 -25.11 -12.68 -5.87
CA SER A 149 -25.24 -13.89 -6.71
C SER A 149 -26.69 -14.37 -6.92
N LYS A 150 -27.68 -13.82 -6.19
CA LYS A 150 -29.06 -14.37 -6.17
C LYS A 150 -30.17 -13.36 -6.48
N SER A 151 -29.85 -12.12 -6.83
CA SER A 151 -30.84 -11.08 -7.20
C SER A 151 -30.94 -10.79 -8.70
N MET A 152 -30.24 -11.52 -9.58
CA MET A 152 -30.46 -11.42 -11.02
C MET A 152 -31.08 -12.70 -11.58
N THR A 153 -32.41 -12.79 -11.57
CA THR A 153 -33.16 -13.43 -12.66
C THR A 153 -34.62 -12.99 -12.63
N ALA A 154 -34.99 -12.10 -13.55
CA ALA A 154 -36.24 -12.20 -14.30
C ALA A 154 -36.13 -11.32 -15.55
N ASN A 155 -35.93 -11.97 -16.71
CA ASN A 155 -36.02 -11.45 -18.07
C ASN A 155 -35.08 -10.30 -18.50
N GLU A 156 -33.87 -10.67 -18.88
CA GLU A 156 -33.27 -10.27 -20.15
C GLU A 156 -32.29 -11.37 -20.57
N GLY A 157 -32.21 -11.68 -21.86
CA GLY A 157 -31.45 -12.83 -22.37
C GLY A 157 -30.02 -12.82 -21.83
N SER A 158 -29.59 -13.95 -21.28
CA SER A 158 -28.20 -14.20 -20.86
C SER A 158 -27.27 -14.15 -22.08
N THR A 159 -26.90 -12.95 -22.52
CA THR A 159 -25.65 -12.75 -23.23
C THR A 159 -24.55 -12.88 -22.19
N LYS A 160 -23.95 -14.09 -22.09
CA LYS A 160 -22.62 -14.19 -21.48
C LYS A 160 -21.78 -13.08 -22.13
N PRO A 161 -21.10 -12.20 -21.38
CA PRO A 161 -20.28 -11.18 -22.00
C PRO A 161 -19.30 -11.89 -22.93
N VAL A 162 -19.37 -11.57 -24.22
CA VAL A 162 -18.52 -12.21 -25.24
C VAL A 162 -17.10 -11.86 -24.88
N ARG A 163 -16.35 -12.86 -24.38
CA ARG A 163 -14.98 -12.65 -23.95
C ARG A 163 -14.09 -12.68 -25.18
N HIS A 164 -13.59 -11.52 -25.58
CA HIS A 164 -12.61 -11.40 -26.65
C HIS A 164 -11.20 -11.77 -26.13
N LYS A 165 -10.30 -12.10 -27.07
CA LYS A 165 -8.90 -12.44 -26.75
C LYS A 165 -8.26 -11.35 -25.89
N CYS A 166 -7.44 -11.73 -24.93
CA CYS A 166 -6.82 -10.91 -23.89
C CYS A 166 -7.79 -10.03 -23.06
N GLY A 167 -9.10 -10.28 -23.13
CA GLY A 167 -10.11 -9.42 -22.50
C GLY A 167 -10.22 -8.05 -23.17
N LEU A 168 -10.07 -8.01 -24.50
CA LEU A 168 -10.31 -6.82 -25.31
C LEU A 168 -11.79 -6.41 -25.27
N SER A 169 -12.06 -5.13 -25.49
CA SER A 169 -13.42 -4.62 -25.65
C SER A 169 -14.11 -5.07 -26.94
N LYS A 170 -13.34 -5.35 -27.99
CA LYS A 170 -13.82 -5.78 -29.33
C LYS A 170 -12.89 -6.84 -29.92
N SER A 171 -13.43 -7.69 -30.80
CA SER A 171 -12.60 -8.63 -31.58
C SER A 171 -11.73 -7.91 -32.60
N CYS A 172 -10.52 -8.43 -32.83
CA CYS A 172 -9.66 -7.97 -33.91
C CYS A 172 -10.12 -8.48 -35.28
N PRO A 173 -9.84 -7.72 -36.36
CA PRO A 173 -10.06 -8.19 -37.73
C PRO A 173 -9.17 -9.37 -38.09
N LEU A 174 -9.49 -10.06 -39.19
CA LEU A 174 -8.68 -11.17 -39.70
C LEU A 174 -7.25 -10.71 -40.04
N GLY A 175 -6.28 -11.61 -39.87
CA GLY A 175 -4.87 -11.31 -40.12
C GLY A 175 -4.27 -10.30 -39.13
N HIS A 176 -4.83 -10.19 -37.92
CA HIS A 176 -4.29 -9.35 -36.85
C HIS A 176 -4.17 -10.14 -35.55
N PHE A 177 -3.17 -9.81 -34.74
CA PHE A 177 -3.00 -10.31 -33.39
C PHE A 177 -3.60 -9.35 -32.36
N ALA A 178 -4.47 -9.86 -31.50
CA ALA A 178 -5.02 -9.15 -30.37
C ALA A 178 -4.00 -9.05 -29.25
N PHE A 179 -3.75 -7.85 -28.74
CA PHE A 179 -2.87 -7.65 -27.59
C PHE A 179 -3.51 -6.74 -26.55
N LYS A 180 -3.15 -6.97 -25.29
CA LYS A 180 -3.43 -6.08 -24.17
C LYS A 180 -2.23 -6.02 -23.26
N MET A 181 -1.83 -4.82 -22.89
CA MET A 181 -0.70 -4.62 -21.98
C MET A 181 -0.93 -3.48 -21.00
N ALA A 182 -0.26 -3.58 -19.86
CA ALA A 182 -0.26 -2.59 -18.81
C ALA A 182 1.14 -2.37 -18.26
N SER A 183 1.47 -1.12 -17.90
CA SER A 183 2.69 -0.81 -17.16
C SER A 183 2.60 -1.32 -15.71
N GLY A 184 3.71 -1.24 -14.97
CA GLY A 184 3.69 -1.45 -13.53
C GLY A 184 2.97 -0.34 -12.77
N ALA A 185 2.45 -0.68 -11.58
CA ALA A 185 1.91 0.25 -10.60
C ALA A 185 2.95 0.50 -9.52
N ALA A 186 3.60 1.67 -9.60
CA ALA A 186 4.75 2.02 -8.77
C ALA A 186 5.80 0.88 -8.77
N SER A 187 6.26 0.46 -7.60
CA SER A 187 7.17 -0.67 -7.39
C SER A 187 6.47 -1.94 -6.86
N VAL A 188 5.14 -1.93 -6.77
CA VAL A 188 4.38 -2.98 -6.06
C VAL A 188 3.77 -3.99 -7.04
N VAL A 189 3.17 -3.52 -8.12
CA VAL A 189 2.52 -4.38 -9.11
C VAL A 189 3.31 -4.33 -10.41
N GLY A 190 3.88 -5.46 -10.82
CA GLY A 190 4.58 -5.58 -12.09
C GLY A 190 3.65 -5.46 -13.31
N PRO A 191 4.23 -5.21 -14.49
CA PRO A 191 3.50 -5.03 -15.73
C PRO A 191 2.82 -6.32 -16.20
N ARG A 192 1.90 -6.17 -17.15
CA ARG A 192 1.18 -7.29 -17.77
C ARG A 192 1.27 -7.18 -19.28
N ILE A 193 1.64 -8.26 -19.96
CA ILE A 193 1.69 -8.33 -21.43
C ILE A 193 0.96 -9.59 -21.90
N CYS A 194 -0.10 -9.42 -22.67
CA CYS A 194 -0.90 -10.49 -23.26
C CYS A 194 -0.97 -10.33 -24.78
N LEU A 195 -0.81 -11.44 -25.49
CA LEU A 195 -0.97 -11.53 -26.94
C LEU A 195 -1.73 -12.80 -27.29
N GLU A 196 -2.78 -12.71 -28.11
CA GLU A 196 -3.55 -13.86 -28.58
C GLU A 196 -4.04 -14.79 -27.45
N ASP A 197 -4.57 -14.21 -26.37
CA ASP A 197 -4.96 -14.89 -25.11
C ASP A 197 -3.81 -15.56 -24.33
N LYS A 198 -2.57 -15.49 -24.83
CA LYS A 198 -1.39 -15.99 -24.14
C LYS A 198 -0.81 -14.88 -23.27
N LEU A 199 -0.81 -15.11 -21.95
CA LEU A 199 -0.13 -14.23 -21.01
C LEU A 199 1.38 -14.42 -21.12
N LEU A 200 2.07 -13.46 -21.72
CA LEU A 200 3.52 -13.51 -21.97
C LEU A 200 4.30 -13.12 -20.72
N MET A 201 3.99 -11.96 -20.14
CA MET A 201 4.66 -11.43 -18.95
C MET A 201 3.63 -10.96 -17.91
N SER A 202 3.87 -11.30 -16.64
CA SER A 202 3.06 -10.81 -15.51
C SER A 202 3.70 -11.14 -14.17
N SER A 203 3.31 -10.43 -13.12
CA SER A 203 3.68 -10.76 -11.73
C SER A 203 3.30 -12.19 -11.35
N VAL A 204 2.15 -12.69 -11.79
CA VAL A 204 1.70 -14.07 -11.49
C VAL A 204 2.56 -15.15 -12.18
N LYS A 205 3.25 -14.80 -13.28
CA LYS A 205 4.21 -15.69 -13.96
C LYS A 205 5.62 -15.59 -13.38
N ASN A 206 5.85 -14.70 -12.42
CA ASN A 206 7.16 -14.44 -11.81
C ASN A 206 8.27 -14.15 -12.83
N ASN A 207 7.92 -13.52 -13.96
CA ASN A 207 8.85 -13.21 -15.06
C ASN A 207 8.91 -11.71 -15.39
N VAL A 208 8.62 -10.86 -14.40
CA VAL A 208 8.68 -9.41 -14.51
C VAL A 208 9.57 -8.84 -13.42
N GLY A 209 10.23 -7.72 -13.71
CA GLY A 209 11.13 -7.06 -12.78
C GLY A 209 11.25 -5.57 -13.06
N ARG A 210 11.87 -4.83 -12.13
CA ARG A 210 12.09 -3.38 -12.25
C ARG A 210 12.80 -3.06 -13.57
N GLY A 211 12.46 -1.91 -14.15
CA GLY A 211 13.04 -1.41 -15.39
C GLY A 211 12.14 -1.64 -16.60
N ILE A 212 12.74 -2.10 -17.70
CA ILE A 212 12.03 -2.34 -18.96
C ILE A 212 11.81 -3.84 -19.11
N ASN A 213 10.54 -4.24 -19.22
CA ASN A 213 10.12 -5.63 -19.43
C ASN A 213 9.81 -5.82 -20.92
N ILE A 214 10.45 -6.78 -21.58
CA ILE A 214 10.40 -6.95 -23.04
C ILE A 214 9.93 -8.37 -23.39
N ALA A 215 8.92 -8.45 -24.25
CA ALA A 215 8.48 -9.68 -24.91
C ALA A 215 8.72 -9.58 -26.42
N LEU A 216 9.48 -10.54 -26.96
CA LEU A 216 9.72 -10.73 -28.37
C LEU A 216 8.81 -11.83 -28.91
N VAL A 217 8.12 -11.53 -30.00
CA VAL A 217 7.17 -12.45 -30.63
C VAL A 217 7.41 -12.49 -32.13
N ASN A 218 7.31 -13.68 -32.71
CA ASN A 218 7.37 -13.86 -34.15
C ASN A 218 6.17 -13.15 -34.82
N GLY A 219 6.44 -12.17 -35.70
CA GLY A 219 5.41 -11.38 -36.37
C GLY A 219 4.57 -12.13 -37.41
N ARG A 220 4.92 -13.38 -37.74
CA ARG A 220 4.16 -14.25 -38.63
C ARG A 220 3.28 -15.22 -37.86
N THR A 221 3.81 -15.89 -36.83
CA THR A 221 3.04 -16.94 -36.11
C THR A 221 2.36 -16.43 -34.85
N GLY A 222 2.84 -15.33 -34.27
CA GLY A 222 2.39 -14.85 -32.96
C GLY A 222 2.97 -15.66 -31.79
N ASP A 223 3.98 -16.50 -32.04
CA ASP A 223 4.64 -17.28 -30.99
C ASP A 223 5.74 -16.50 -30.28
N ILE A 224 5.84 -16.72 -28.98
CA ILE A 224 6.87 -16.14 -28.12
C ILE A 224 8.25 -16.65 -28.53
N ILE A 225 9.18 -15.71 -28.77
CA ILE A 225 10.59 -16.01 -29.03
C ILE A 225 11.36 -15.94 -27.72
N LYS A 226 11.23 -14.81 -27.00
CA LYS A 226 11.96 -14.56 -25.75
C LYS A 226 11.23 -13.53 -24.90
N THR A 227 11.33 -13.65 -23.59
CA THR A 227 10.90 -12.63 -22.64
C THR A 227 12.02 -12.38 -21.66
N ASP A 228 12.30 -11.12 -21.36
CA ASP A 228 13.33 -10.73 -20.40
C ASP A 228 12.99 -9.36 -19.79
N PHE A 229 13.67 -9.00 -18.71
CA PHE A 229 13.55 -7.67 -18.11
C PHE A 229 14.93 -7.11 -17.74
N PHE A 230 15.08 -5.80 -17.85
CA PHE A 230 16.35 -5.11 -17.65
C PHE A 230 16.18 -3.99 -16.64
N ASP A 231 16.88 -4.09 -15.51
CA ASP A 231 16.85 -3.09 -14.43
C ASP A 231 17.54 -1.79 -14.84
N MET A 232 16.73 -0.78 -15.17
CA MET A 232 17.22 0.54 -15.61
C MET A 232 17.43 1.52 -14.45
N TRP A 233 17.37 1.07 -13.19
CA TRP A 233 17.68 1.86 -12.01
C TRP A 233 19.04 1.49 -11.43
N ALA A 234 19.20 0.22 -11.03
CA ALA A 234 20.40 -0.28 -10.37
C ALA A 234 21.26 -1.20 -11.26
N GLY A 235 20.73 -1.66 -12.40
CA GLY A 235 21.41 -2.56 -13.31
C GLY A 235 22.37 -1.88 -14.29
N ASP A 236 22.98 -2.71 -15.13
CA ASP A 236 23.78 -2.28 -16.28
C ASP A 236 22.92 -2.27 -17.56
N VAL A 237 23.20 -1.34 -18.46
CA VAL A 237 22.52 -1.18 -19.75
C VAL A 237 23.11 -2.09 -20.84
N ALA A 238 24.35 -2.58 -20.68
CA ALA A 238 25.01 -3.42 -21.68
C ALA A 238 24.22 -4.72 -22.04
N PRO A 239 23.62 -5.46 -21.08
CA PRO A 239 22.78 -6.62 -21.39
C PRO A 239 21.55 -6.27 -22.25
N LEU A 240 20.91 -5.11 -21.98
CA LEU A 240 19.78 -4.62 -22.77
C LEU A 240 20.23 -4.34 -24.22
N ILE A 241 21.34 -3.64 -24.40
CA ILE A 241 21.87 -3.31 -25.74
C ILE A 241 22.17 -4.59 -26.53
N LYS A 242 22.82 -5.57 -25.89
CA LYS A 242 23.08 -6.87 -26.51
C LYS A 242 21.77 -7.55 -26.92
N PHE A 243 20.80 -7.61 -26.03
CA PHE A 243 19.48 -8.18 -26.30
C PHE A 243 18.79 -7.51 -27.49
N LEU A 244 18.80 -6.16 -27.56
CA LEU A 244 18.15 -5.40 -28.64
C LEU A 244 18.85 -5.57 -30.01
N LYS A 245 20.16 -5.83 -30.02
CA LYS A 245 20.93 -6.10 -31.25
C LYS A 245 20.68 -7.49 -31.82
N GLU A 246 20.36 -8.46 -30.97
CA GLU A 246 20.05 -9.84 -31.36
C GLU A 246 18.63 -10.00 -31.95
N VAL A 247 17.79 -8.96 -31.90
CA VAL A 247 16.42 -9.00 -32.43
C VAL A 247 16.44 -9.04 -33.95
N GLU A 248 15.85 -10.09 -34.52
CA GLU A 248 15.70 -10.30 -35.96
C GLU A 248 14.56 -9.46 -36.56
N ASP A 249 14.73 -9.08 -37.83
CA ASP A 249 13.73 -8.34 -38.60
C ASP A 249 12.39 -9.08 -38.70
N GLY A 250 11.29 -8.35 -38.54
CA GLY A 250 9.94 -8.95 -38.51
C GLY A 250 9.51 -9.49 -37.15
N THR A 251 10.34 -9.34 -36.11
CA THR A 251 9.94 -9.60 -34.71
C THR A 251 9.07 -8.46 -34.19
N ILE A 252 7.94 -8.80 -33.56
CA ILE A 252 7.13 -7.88 -32.77
C ILE A 252 7.81 -7.71 -31.42
N VAL A 253 7.97 -6.45 -31.00
CA VAL A 253 8.66 -6.10 -29.75
C VAL A 253 7.67 -5.37 -28.84
N MET A 254 7.30 -5.99 -27.73
CA MET A 254 6.39 -5.41 -26.73
C MET A 254 7.20 -5.02 -25.49
N MET A 255 7.13 -3.76 -25.08
CA MET A 255 7.88 -3.23 -23.93
C MET A 255 6.95 -2.56 -22.92
N ALA A 256 7.14 -2.84 -21.64
CA ALA A 256 6.40 -2.21 -20.55
C ALA A 256 7.34 -1.79 -19.40
N SER A 257 7.15 -0.58 -18.88
CA SER A 257 7.89 -0.07 -17.73
C SER A 257 7.42 -0.69 -16.41
N PHE A 258 8.35 -0.82 -15.46
CA PHE A 258 8.07 -1.13 -14.06
C PHE A 258 8.99 -0.34 -13.14
N ASP A 259 8.43 0.41 -12.19
CA ASP A 259 9.14 1.30 -11.25
C ASP A 259 9.93 2.42 -11.94
N ASP A 260 11.13 2.15 -12.46
CA ASP A 260 11.93 3.14 -13.20
C ASP A 260 12.56 2.55 -14.47
N PRO A 261 12.14 2.99 -15.67
CA PRO A 261 12.68 2.50 -16.93
C PRO A 261 13.85 3.32 -17.49
N ALA A 262 14.26 4.44 -16.87
CA ALA A 262 15.04 5.45 -17.59
C ALA A 262 16.43 5.78 -17.05
N THR A 263 16.70 5.61 -15.75
CA THR A 263 17.91 6.19 -15.11
C THR A 263 19.22 5.72 -15.72
N LYS A 264 19.29 4.47 -16.18
CA LYS A 264 20.49 3.86 -16.80
C LYS A 264 20.42 3.82 -18.33
N LEU A 265 19.36 4.31 -18.96
CA LEU A 265 19.26 4.32 -20.42
C LEU A 265 20.27 5.31 -21.02
N ASN A 266 21.12 4.80 -21.92
CA ASN A 266 22.05 5.60 -22.71
C ASN A 266 21.51 5.88 -24.12
N ASP A 267 22.20 6.74 -24.86
CA ASP A 267 21.80 7.14 -26.21
C ASP A 267 21.75 5.97 -27.21
N GLU A 268 22.62 4.97 -27.04
CA GLU A 268 22.63 3.78 -27.88
C GLU A 268 21.36 2.93 -27.69
N ALA A 269 20.99 2.62 -26.45
CA ALA A 269 19.78 1.88 -26.14
C ALA A 269 18.53 2.65 -26.60
N ARG A 270 18.49 3.97 -26.36
CA ARG A 270 17.39 4.84 -26.83
C ARG A 270 17.27 4.82 -28.34
N LYS A 271 18.39 4.90 -29.07
CA LYS A 271 18.41 4.83 -30.53
C LYS A 271 17.91 3.47 -31.04
N LEU A 272 18.38 2.36 -30.46
CA LEU A 272 17.95 1.01 -30.86
C LEU A 272 16.44 0.82 -30.70
N ILE A 273 15.86 1.32 -29.61
CA ILE A 273 14.41 1.25 -29.37
C ILE A 273 13.65 2.23 -30.28
N ALA A 274 14.21 3.41 -30.55
CA ALA A 274 13.63 4.37 -31.50
C ALA A 274 13.56 3.79 -32.92
N ASP A 275 14.59 3.05 -33.34
CA ASP A 275 14.64 2.35 -34.62
C ASP A 275 13.58 1.22 -34.72
N MET A 276 13.02 0.76 -33.59
CA MET A 276 11.87 -0.16 -33.57
C MET A 276 10.52 0.55 -33.65
N GLY A 277 10.50 1.88 -33.77
CA GLY A 277 9.32 2.71 -33.99
C GLY A 277 8.88 3.55 -32.79
N SER A 278 9.65 3.58 -31.69
CA SER A 278 9.33 4.41 -30.51
C SER A 278 9.66 5.87 -30.76
N SER A 279 8.73 6.75 -30.37
CA SER A 279 8.89 8.19 -30.40
C SER A 279 9.17 8.80 -29.02
N VAL A 280 8.76 8.11 -27.96
CA VAL A 280 8.89 8.59 -26.58
C VAL A 280 10.23 8.21 -25.96
N ILE A 281 10.84 7.08 -26.37
CA ILE A 281 12.04 6.54 -25.70
C ILE A 281 13.21 7.53 -25.67
N THR A 282 13.29 8.46 -26.61
CA THR A 282 14.32 9.51 -26.64
C THR A 282 14.23 10.44 -25.44
N ASN A 283 13.02 10.70 -24.93
CA ASN A 283 12.75 11.63 -23.85
C ASN A 283 12.26 10.94 -22.56
N LEU A 284 12.22 9.61 -22.53
CA LEU A 284 11.75 8.84 -21.38
C LEU A 284 12.59 9.16 -20.13
N GLY A 285 11.92 9.59 -19.06
CA GLY A 285 12.52 10.08 -17.82
C GLY A 285 12.26 9.19 -16.61
N PHE A 286 12.82 9.62 -15.47
CA PHE A 286 12.79 8.89 -14.20
C PHE A 286 11.36 8.58 -13.74
N ARG A 287 11.06 7.29 -13.56
CA ARG A 287 9.74 6.74 -13.17
C ARG A 287 8.58 7.11 -14.09
N ASP A 288 8.86 7.53 -15.31
CA ASP A 288 7.81 7.64 -16.32
C ASP A 288 7.19 6.27 -16.56
N ASN A 289 5.86 6.22 -16.67
CA ASN A 289 5.21 5.01 -17.14
C ASN A 289 5.16 5.04 -18.67
N TRP A 290 5.52 3.92 -19.28
CA TRP A 290 5.62 3.78 -20.73
C TRP A 290 5.30 2.36 -21.15
N ILE A 291 4.47 2.26 -22.18
CA ILE A 291 4.14 1.00 -22.85
C ILE A 291 4.25 1.20 -24.36
N PHE A 292 4.81 0.20 -25.02
CA PHE A 292 5.14 0.29 -26.43
C PHE A 292 5.02 -1.08 -27.09
N VAL A 293 4.47 -1.08 -28.29
CA VAL A 293 4.53 -2.22 -29.20
C VAL A 293 5.12 -1.74 -30.50
N GLY A 294 6.28 -2.25 -30.88
CA GLY A 294 6.97 -1.93 -32.12
C GLY A 294 7.34 -3.18 -32.90
N GLY A 295 8.21 -2.98 -33.89
CA GLY A 295 8.72 -4.08 -34.69
C GLY A 295 10.11 -3.78 -35.22
N LYS A 296 10.96 -4.79 -35.25
CA LYS A 296 12.28 -4.67 -35.89
C LYS A 296 12.09 -4.57 -37.41
N GLY A 297 12.65 -3.52 -38.01
CA GLY A 297 12.52 -3.23 -39.44
C GLY A 297 11.28 -2.41 -39.82
N ILE A 298 10.58 -1.82 -38.84
CA ILE A 298 9.48 -0.88 -39.11
C ILE A 298 10.04 0.39 -39.78
N LYS A 299 9.35 0.88 -40.82
CA LYS A 299 9.74 2.11 -41.54
C LYS A 299 9.07 3.37 -41.00
N THR A 300 8.07 3.20 -40.14
CA THR A 300 7.24 4.27 -39.59
C THR A 300 7.24 4.21 -38.07
N LYS A 301 6.83 5.31 -37.42
CA LYS A 301 6.55 5.29 -35.98
C LYS A 301 5.43 4.29 -35.69
N SER A 302 5.49 3.64 -34.54
CA SER A 302 4.44 2.73 -34.11
C SER A 302 3.18 3.51 -33.71
N PRO A 303 1.98 3.05 -34.10
CA PRO A 303 0.72 3.58 -33.57
C PRO A 303 0.44 3.11 -32.14
N PHE A 304 1.20 2.14 -31.62
CA PHE A 304 0.98 1.52 -30.32
C PHE A 304 2.04 1.98 -29.31
N GLU A 305 1.90 3.21 -28.83
CA GLU A 305 2.78 3.79 -27.82
C GLU A 305 1.98 4.70 -26.89
N GLN A 306 2.14 4.54 -25.58
CA GLN A 306 1.57 5.43 -24.57
C GLN A 306 2.62 5.76 -23.51
N HIS A 307 2.51 6.96 -22.94
CA HIS A 307 3.44 7.50 -21.96
C HIS A 307 2.74 8.45 -20.99
N ILE A 308 3.10 8.35 -19.72
CA ILE A 308 2.75 9.33 -18.69
C ILE A 308 4.04 9.73 -17.99
N LYS A 309 4.32 11.02 -18.05
CA LYS A 309 5.47 11.61 -17.37
C LYS A 309 5.23 11.61 -15.86
N ASN A 310 6.27 11.27 -15.11
CA ASN A 310 6.31 11.44 -13.67
C ASN A 310 6.29 12.94 -13.32
N SER A 311 5.27 13.38 -12.57
CA SER A 311 5.14 14.74 -12.08
C SER A 311 4.47 14.76 -10.71
N ALA A 312 5.10 15.43 -9.74
CA ALA A 312 4.59 15.52 -8.37
C ALA A 312 3.15 16.05 -8.28
N ASP A 313 2.74 16.90 -9.24
CA ASP A 313 1.42 17.54 -9.25
C ASP A 313 0.31 16.64 -9.82
N THR A 314 0.64 15.69 -10.70
CA THR A 314 -0.34 14.86 -11.43
C THR A 314 -0.27 13.38 -11.08
N ASN A 315 0.71 12.98 -10.30
CA ASN A 315 0.91 11.58 -9.94
C ASN A 315 -0.24 11.04 -9.09
N LYS A 316 -0.69 9.82 -9.43
CA LYS A 316 -1.71 9.09 -8.68
C LYS A 316 -1.14 8.41 -7.43
N PHE A 317 0.13 8.00 -7.49
CA PHE A 317 0.85 7.40 -6.37
C PHE A 317 1.92 8.37 -5.85
N GLU A 318 2.38 8.16 -4.63
CA GLU A 318 3.41 9.00 -4.02
C GLU A 318 4.77 8.85 -4.74
N GLY A 319 5.00 9.69 -5.76
CA GLY A 319 6.23 9.68 -6.55
C GLY A 319 6.23 8.73 -7.75
N TRP A 320 5.07 8.20 -8.16
CA TRP A 320 4.88 7.47 -9.41
C TRP A 320 3.57 7.87 -10.13
N PRO A 321 3.58 7.92 -11.47
CA PRO A 321 2.38 8.14 -12.27
C PRO A 321 1.43 6.94 -12.21
N GLU A 322 0.20 7.12 -12.72
CA GLU A 322 -0.76 6.02 -12.81
C GLU A 322 -0.36 4.93 -13.82
N VAL A 323 -1.01 3.78 -13.70
CA VAL A 323 -0.81 2.65 -14.63
C VAL A 323 -1.35 3.02 -16.00
N LEU A 324 -0.53 2.78 -17.03
CA LEU A 324 -0.96 2.84 -18.42
C LEU A 324 -1.53 1.50 -18.85
N GLU A 325 -2.61 1.53 -19.62
CA GLU A 325 -3.16 0.36 -20.29
C GLU A 325 -3.37 0.65 -21.78
N MET A 326 -3.02 -0.32 -22.62
CA MET A 326 -3.24 -0.27 -24.06
C MET A 326 -3.73 -1.63 -24.54
N GLU A 327 -4.73 -1.60 -25.40
CA GLU A 327 -5.19 -2.76 -26.15
C GLU A 327 -5.27 -2.42 -27.63
N GLY A 328 -5.09 -3.42 -28.48
CA GLY A 328 -5.11 -3.19 -29.92
C GLY A 328 -4.95 -4.46 -30.74
N CYS A 329 -4.85 -4.26 -32.05
CA CYS A 329 -4.73 -5.32 -33.05
C CYS A 329 -3.50 -5.07 -33.91
N ILE A 330 -2.47 -5.91 -33.78
CA ILE A 330 -1.23 -5.78 -34.54
C ILE A 330 -1.42 -6.50 -35.89
N PRO A 331 -1.18 -5.84 -37.04
CA PRO A 331 -1.23 -6.51 -38.34
C PRO A 331 -0.23 -7.67 -38.39
N GLN A 332 -0.72 -8.86 -38.75
CA GLN A 332 0.13 -10.02 -38.99
C GLN A 332 0.98 -9.75 -40.23
N ARG A 333 2.28 -10.03 -40.14
CA ARG A 333 3.17 -9.86 -41.28
C ARG A 333 2.85 -10.91 -42.35
N GLN A 334 2.48 -10.44 -43.53
CA GLN A 334 2.45 -11.22 -44.76
C GLN A 334 3.72 -10.84 -45.55
N ASP A 335 4.32 -11.81 -46.26
CA ASP A 335 5.71 -11.78 -46.75
C ASP A 335 6.26 -10.41 -47.19
#